data_AF-A0A2J6I0A8-F1
#
_entry.id   AF-A0A2J6I0A8-F1
#
_cell.length_a   1.000
_cell.length_b   1.000
_cell.length_c   1.000
_cell.angle_alpha   90.00
_cell.angle_beta   90.00
_cell.angle_gamma   90.00
#
_symmetry.space_group_name_H-M   'P 1'
#
loop_
_entity.id
_entity.type
_entity.pdbx_description
1 polymer ?
#
loop_
_entity_poly.entity_id
_entity_poly.type
_entity_poly.pdbx_seq_one_letter_code
_entity_poly.pdbx_strand_id
1 'polypeptide(L)'
;MQKLIKYFEKSIVITLIILMALIVALTTIELAIELVNKTINSVKYNGTIINLDDILHIFGLFFNVLIGLELFETVKLYLKENVFHAEIILLVGLIAVARKVIILNYEEMEPAKIIGIALLIATLAGGYFLLNRSRTQPNKDKLMP
;
A
#
# COMPACT_ATOMS: atom_id res chain seq x y z
N MET A 1 21.56 22.76 17.97
CA MET A 1 21.32 21.32 17.72
C MET A 1 19.91 21.02 17.23
N GLN A 2 18.84 21.37 17.96
CA GLN A 2 17.46 21.08 17.55
C GLN A 2 17.01 21.68 16.20
N LYS A 3 17.48 22.89 15.85
CA LYS A 3 17.20 23.48 14.52
C LYS A 3 17.81 22.67 13.38
N LEU A 4 19.03 22.16 13.57
CA LEU A 4 19.77 21.40 12.57
C LEU A 4 19.08 20.06 12.26
N ILE A 5 18.55 19.40 13.30
CA ILE A 5 17.75 18.17 13.18
C ILE A 5 16.47 18.45 12.38
N LYS A 6 15.74 19.52 12.68
CA LYS A 6 14.51 19.87 11.95
C LYS A 6 14.77 20.20 10.47
N TYR A 7 15.88 20.86 10.15
CA TYR A 7 16.26 21.12 8.76
C TYR A 7 16.62 19.83 8.01
N PHE A 8 17.38 18.94 8.66
CA PHE A 8 17.74 17.64 8.08
C PHE A 8 16.51 16.77 7.82
N GLU A 9 15.63 16.66 8.81
CA GLU A 9 14.36 15.92 8.70
C GLU A 9 13.50 16.45 7.56
N LYS A 10 13.30 17.77 7.50
CA LYS A 10 12.54 18.40 6.42
C LYS A 10 13.18 18.16 5.05
N SER A 11 14.51 18.18 4.96
CA SER A 11 15.22 17.87 3.71
C SER A 11 14.92 16.45 3.26
N ILE A 12 15.00 15.46 4.16
CA ILE A 12 14.71 14.05 3.84
C ILE A 12 13.26 13.90 3.36
N VAL A 13 12.30 14.48 4.08
CA VAL A 13 10.87 14.35 3.73
C VAL A 13 10.59 14.95 2.35
N ILE A 14 11.18 16.11 2.03
CA ILE A 14 11.04 16.72 0.70
C ILE A 14 11.66 15.82 -0.38
N THR A 15 12.84 15.26 -0.14
CA THR A 15 13.47 14.31 -1.06
C THR A 15 12.59 13.07 -1.27
N LEU A 16 12.02 12.51 -0.20
CA LEU A 16 11.09 11.37 -0.29
C LEU A 16 9.84 11.72 -1.11
N ILE A 17 9.25 12.89 -0.92
CA ILE A 17 8.08 13.35 -1.71
C ILE A 17 8.43 13.40 -3.20
N ILE A 18 9.58 13.97 -3.57
CA ILE A 18 10.01 14.06 -4.96
C ILE A 18 10.23 12.67 -5.57
N LEU A 19 10.93 11.79 -4.85
CA LEU A 19 11.19 10.43 -5.31
C LEU A 19 9.90 9.61 -5.44
N MET A 20 8.98 9.75 -4.49
CA MET A 20 7.67 9.08 -4.54
C MET A 20 6.82 9.57 -5.72
N ALA A 21 6.79 10.89 -5.98
CA ALA A 21 6.09 11.43 -7.13
C ALA A 21 6.65 10.88 -8.45
N LEU A 22 7.98 10.76 -8.55
CA LEU A 22 8.65 10.17 -9.71
C LEU A 22 8.30 8.69 -9.87
N ILE A 23 8.35 7.90 -8.80
CA ILE A 23 7.98 6.47 -8.83
C ILE A 23 6.51 6.30 -9.25
N VAL A 24 5.59 7.10 -8.71
CA VAL A 24 4.17 7.06 -9.08
C VAL A 24 3.99 7.39 -10.56
N ALA A 25 4.68 8.41 -11.07
CA ALA A 25 4.61 8.75 -12.48
C ALA A 25 5.14 7.63 -13.38
N LEU A 26 6.31 7.06 -13.05
CA LEU A 26 6.90 5.95 -13.81
C LEU A 26 6.02 4.71 -13.81
N THR A 27 5.50 4.30 -12.64
CA THR A 27 4.61 3.13 -12.53
C THR A 27 3.29 3.34 -13.25
N THR A 28 2.78 4.58 -13.31
CA THR A 28 1.58 4.92 -14.09
C THR A 28 1.84 4.81 -15.59
N ILE A 29 3.01 5.28 -16.05
CA ILE A 29 3.42 5.16 -17.46
C ILE A 29 3.59 3.68 -17.83
N GLU A 30 4.25 2.89 -16.98
CA GLU A 30 4.43 1.45 -17.17
C GLU A 30 3.08 0.73 -17.30
N LEU A 31 2.12 1.03 -16.41
CA LEU A 31 0.76 0.50 -16.50
C LEU A 31 0.07 0.86 -17.84
N ALA A 32 0.19 2.11 -18.28
CA ALA A 32 -0.41 2.56 -19.54
C ALA A 32 0.20 1.85 -20.75
N ILE A 33 1.53 1.71 -20.77
CA ILE A 33 2.25 0.97 -21.83
C ILE A 33 1.81 -0.49 -21.84
N GLU A 34 1.76 -1.16 -20.69
CA GLU A 34 1.38 -2.57 -20.61
C GLU A 34 -0.06 -2.80 -21.05
N LEU A 35 -0.98 -1.90 -20.68
CA LEU A 35 -2.38 -1.94 -21.10
C LEU A 35 -2.50 -1.87 -22.63
N VAL A 36 -1.77 -0.95 -23.27
CA VAL A 36 -1.76 -0.80 -24.73
C VAL A 36 -1.15 -2.03 -25.40
N ASN A 37 0.00 -2.50 -24.91
CA ASN A 37 0.69 -3.68 -25.45
C ASN A 37 -0.19 -4.92 -25.41
N LYS A 38 -0.80 -5.22 -24.26
CA LYS A 38 -1.67 -6.40 -24.10
C LYS A 38 -2.93 -6.31 -24.96
N THR A 39 -3.51 -5.11 -25.10
CA THR A 39 -4.71 -4.90 -25.94
C THR A 39 -4.41 -5.09 -27.42
N ILE A 40 -3.32 -4.52 -27.93
CA ILE A 40 -2.97 -4.61 -29.36
C ILE A 40 -2.51 -6.02 -29.73
N ASN A 41 -1.70 -6.66 -28.87
CA ASN A 41 -1.13 -7.97 -29.17
C ASN A 41 -2.15 -9.12 -29.04
N SER A 42 -3.09 -9.05 -28.09
CA SER A 42 -4.11 -10.11 -27.90
C SER A 42 -5.13 -10.18 -29.04
N VAL A 43 -5.50 -9.03 -29.62
CA VAL A 43 -6.40 -8.95 -30.78
C VAL A 43 -5.82 -9.66 -32.02
N LYS A 44 -4.48 -9.77 -32.12
CA LYS A 44 -3.81 -10.32 -33.29
C LYS A 44 -3.76 -11.85 -33.35
N TYR A 45 -3.90 -12.55 -32.21
CA TYR A 45 -3.59 -14.00 -32.14
C TYR A 45 -4.77 -14.93 -31.83
N ASN A 46 -5.70 -14.61 -30.91
CA ASN A 46 -6.60 -15.64 -30.35
C ASN A 46 -8.11 -15.30 -30.29
N GLY A 47 -8.58 -14.19 -30.88
CA GLY A 47 -10.02 -13.83 -30.89
C GLY A 47 -10.65 -13.53 -29.51
N THR A 48 -9.89 -13.67 -28.43
CA THR A 48 -10.26 -13.28 -27.06
C THR A 48 -9.52 -11.99 -26.71
N ILE A 49 -10.21 -11.02 -26.09
CA ILE A 49 -9.67 -9.66 -25.90
C ILE A 49 -8.49 -9.67 -24.91
N ILE A 50 -8.57 -10.37 -23.77
CA ILE A 50 -7.52 -10.49 -22.74
C ILE A 50 -7.71 -11.81 -21.96
N ASN A 51 -6.63 -12.53 -21.61
CA ASN A 51 -6.66 -13.73 -20.75
C ASN A 51 -6.66 -13.38 -19.25
N LEU A 52 -7.04 -14.34 -18.39
CA LEU A 52 -7.11 -14.11 -16.93
C LEU A 52 -5.75 -13.70 -16.34
N ASP A 53 -4.65 -14.37 -16.72
CA ASP A 53 -3.32 -14.05 -16.21
C ASP A 53 -2.88 -12.63 -16.57
N ASP A 54 -3.22 -12.17 -17.77
CA ASP A 54 -2.98 -10.81 -18.24
C ASP A 54 -3.78 -9.78 -17.45
N ILE A 55 -5.04 -10.09 -17.13
CA ILE A 55 -5.90 -9.25 -16.27
C ILE A 55 -5.31 -9.15 -14.87
N LEU A 56 -4.92 -10.28 -14.26
CA LEU A 56 -4.29 -10.31 -12.93
C LEU A 56 -2.97 -9.52 -12.91
N HIS A 57 -2.18 -9.61 -14.00
CA HIS A 57 -0.96 -8.83 -14.15
C HIS A 57 -1.24 -7.31 -14.21
N ILE A 58 -2.21 -6.87 -15.02
CA ILE A 58 -2.61 -5.46 -15.11
C ILE A 58 -3.13 -4.96 -13.75
N PHE A 59 -3.94 -5.76 -13.04
CA PHE A 59 -4.36 -5.41 -11.69
C PHE A 59 -3.17 -5.24 -10.75
N GLY A 60 -2.16 -6.11 -10.84
CA GLY A 60 -0.91 -5.95 -10.08
C GLY A 60 -0.20 -4.62 -10.34
N LEU A 61 -0.11 -4.19 -11.60
CA LEU A 61 0.47 -2.88 -11.96
C LEU A 61 -0.39 -1.72 -11.45
N PHE A 62 -1.71 -1.78 -11.59
CA PHE A 62 -2.65 -0.79 -11.05
C PHE A 62 -2.52 -0.65 -9.53
N PHE A 63 -2.36 -1.79 -8.87
CA PHE A 63 -2.12 -1.91 -7.46
C PHE A 63 -0.77 -1.35 -7.02
N ASN A 64 0.27 -1.43 -7.85
CA ASN A 64 1.54 -0.74 -7.56
C ASN A 64 1.37 0.78 -7.59
N VAL A 65 0.63 1.33 -8.56
CA VAL A 65 0.33 2.77 -8.65
C VAL A 65 -0.41 3.26 -7.40
N LEU A 66 -1.47 2.53 -6.99
CA LEU A 66 -2.25 2.89 -5.82
C LEU A 66 -1.43 2.85 -4.52
N ILE A 67 -0.54 1.86 -4.33
CA ILE A 67 0.37 1.83 -3.16
C ILE A 67 1.29 3.06 -3.17
N GLY A 68 1.84 3.40 -4.34
CA GLY A 68 2.68 4.60 -4.48
C GLY A 68 1.94 5.88 -4.08
N LEU A 69 0.69 6.04 -4.52
CA LEU A 69 -0.15 7.18 -4.17
C LEU A 69 -0.48 7.22 -2.67
N GLU A 70 -0.79 6.08 -2.06
CA GLU A 70 -1.14 5.98 -0.65
C GLU A 70 0.06 6.31 0.26
N LEU A 71 1.24 5.78 -0.08
CA LEU A 71 2.49 6.12 0.61
C LEU A 71 2.87 7.59 0.38
N PHE A 72 2.65 8.14 -0.82
CA PHE A 72 2.88 9.56 -1.11
C PHE A 72 2.01 10.45 -0.20
N GLU A 73 0.73 10.12 -0.04
CA GLU A 73 -0.16 10.84 0.90
C GLU A 73 0.31 10.71 2.34
N THR A 74 0.76 9.52 2.75
CA THR A 74 1.28 9.26 4.11
C THR A 74 2.51 10.12 4.41
N VAL A 75 3.46 10.25 3.46
CA VAL A 75 4.65 11.09 3.63
C VAL A 75 4.28 12.59 3.64
N LYS A 76 3.31 13.02 2.82
CA LYS A 76 2.81 14.41 2.87
C LYS A 76 2.13 14.74 4.20
N LEU A 77 1.35 13.81 4.75
CA LEU A 77 0.71 13.98 6.05
C LEU A 77 1.75 14.18 7.16
N TYR A 78 2.85 13.42 7.10
CA TYR A 78 3.97 13.62 8.01
C TYR A 78 4.56 15.03 7.93
N LEU A 79 4.73 15.59 6.73
CA LEU A 79 5.21 16.97 6.56
C LEU A 79 4.29 18.01 7.22
N LYS A 80 2.98 17.76 7.25
CA LYS A 80 1.98 18.66 7.83
C LYS A 80 1.90 18.53 9.36
N GLU A 81 1.90 17.30 9.87
CA GLU A 81 1.58 17.02 11.28
C GLU A 81 2.81 16.65 12.13
N ASN A 82 3.98 16.45 11.51
CA ASN A 82 5.24 16.02 12.13
C ASN A 82 5.13 14.74 12.99
N VAL A 83 4.12 13.91 12.73
CA VAL A 83 3.87 12.68 13.45
C VAL A 83 3.38 11.61 12.49
N PHE A 84 3.99 10.44 12.54
CA PHE A 84 3.47 9.26 11.87
C PHE A 84 2.38 8.62 12.73
N HIS A 85 1.15 8.61 12.22
CA HIS A 85 0.07 7.88 12.85
C HIS A 85 0.27 6.38 12.60
N ALA A 86 0.73 5.64 13.61
CA ALA A 86 1.00 4.20 13.51
C ALA A 86 -0.21 3.39 12.99
N GLU A 87 -1.43 3.86 13.28
CA GLU A 87 -2.69 3.32 12.75
C GLU A 87 -2.75 3.34 11.22
N ILE A 88 -2.37 4.45 10.61
CA ILE A 88 -2.36 4.63 9.15
C ILE A 88 -1.34 3.66 8.54
N ILE A 89 -0.17 3.53 9.15
CA ILE A 89 0.88 2.61 8.67
C ILE A 89 0.40 1.15 8.73
N LEU A 90 -0.25 0.75 9.82
CA LEU A 90 -0.83 -0.60 9.94
C LEU A 90 -1.94 -0.84 8.91
N LEU A 91 -2.79 0.16 8.66
CA LEU A 91 -3.84 0.07 7.65
C LEU A 91 -3.25 -0.09 6.24
N VAL A 92 -2.26 0.73 5.88
CA VAL A 92 -1.55 0.62 4.59
C VAL A 92 -0.89 -0.76 4.45
N GLY A 93 -0.29 -1.28 5.52
CA GLY A 93 0.27 -2.63 5.55
C GLY A 93 -0.78 -3.72 5.31
N LEU A 94 -1.96 -3.59 5.91
CA LEU A 94 -3.07 -4.54 5.74
C LEU A 94 -3.63 -4.50 4.31
N ILE A 95 -3.76 -3.30 3.72
CA ILE A 95 -4.16 -3.11 2.31
C ILE A 95 -3.13 -3.73 1.36
N ALA A 96 -1.84 -3.51 1.61
CA ALA A 96 -0.76 -4.07 0.80
C ALA A 96 -0.76 -5.61 0.80
N VAL A 97 -0.97 -6.24 1.95
CA VAL A 97 -1.09 -7.70 2.07
C VAL A 97 -2.35 -8.22 1.37
N ALA A 98 -3.51 -7.62 1.64
CA ALA A 98 -4.78 -8.03 1.04
C ALA A 98 -4.74 -8.02 -0.49
N ARG A 99 -4.11 -7.01 -1.07
CA ARG A 99 -3.89 -6.87 -2.50
C ARG A 99 -2.95 -7.92 -3.08
N LYS A 100 -1.88 -8.29 -2.36
CA LYS A 100 -0.99 -9.38 -2.77
C LYS A 100 -1.73 -10.71 -2.81
N VAL A 101 -2.59 -10.96 -1.81
CA VAL A 101 -3.45 -12.15 -1.70
C VAL A 101 -4.38 -12.26 -2.91
N ILE A 102 -5.01 -11.17 -3.35
CA ILE A 102 -5.91 -11.19 -4.53
C ILE A 102 -5.20 -11.65 -5.82
N ILE A 103 -3.91 -11.35 -5.99
CA ILE A 103 -3.15 -11.62 -7.22
C ILE A 103 -2.48 -13.02 -7.20
N LEU A 104 -2.37 -13.66 -6.03
CA LEU A 104 -1.70 -14.96 -5.92
C LEU A 104 -2.51 -16.05 -6.63
N ASN A 105 -1.81 -16.90 -7.39
CA ASN A 105 -2.38 -18.14 -7.90
C ASN A 105 -2.24 -19.22 -6.84
N TYR A 106 -3.38 -19.71 -6.32
CA TYR A 106 -3.43 -20.68 -5.22
C TYR A 106 -3.26 -22.13 -5.66
N GLU A 107 -3.42 -22.43 -6.95
CA GLU A 107 -3.43 -23.81 -7.46
C GLU A 107 -2.05 -24.48 -7.35
N GLU A 108 -0.96 -23.70 -7.36
CA GLU A 108 0.42 -24.18 -7.25
C GLU A 108 1.04 -23.94 -5.86
N MET A 109 0.25 -23.44 -4.90
CA MET A 109 0.77 -23.07 -3.59
C MET A 109 0.72 -24.23 -2.60
N GLU A 110 1.86 -24.47 -1.96
CA GLU A 110 1.94 -25.40 -0.83
C GLU A 110 0.98 -24.96 0.30
N PRO A 111 0.18 -25.88 0.88
CA PRO A 111 -0.80 -25.55 1.91
C PRO A 111 -0.23 -24.76 3.09
N ALA A 112 1.04 -25.02 3.45
CA ALA A 112 1.75 -24.29 4.50
C ALA A 112 1.86 -22.78 4.21
N LYS A 113 2.04 -22.38 2.95
CA LYS A 113 2.12 -20.96 2.55
C LYS A 113 0.77 -20.26 2.72
N ILE A 114 -0.32 -20.94 2.39
CA ILE A 114 -1.69 -20.41 2.53
C ILE A 114 -1.99 -20.14 4.02
N ILE A 115 -1.64 -21.08 4.90
CA ILE A 115 -1.78 -20.91 6.35
C ILE A 115 -0.91 -19.75 6.87
N GLY A 116 0.33 -19.64 6.38
CA GLY A 116 1.23 -18.54 6.73
C GLY A 116 0.66 -17.16 6.37
N ILE A 117 0.04 -17.05 5.19
CA ILE A 117 -0.64 -15.82 4.76
C ILE A 117 -1.84 -15.51 5.67
N ALA A 118 -2.67 -16.50 6.00
CA ALA A 118 -3.81 -16.31 6.89
C ALA A 118 -3.36 -15.82 8.29
N LEU A 119 -2.31 -16.41 8.86
CA LEU A 119 -1.74 -15.99 10.14
C LEU A 119 -1.16 -14.58 10.09
N LEU A 120 -0.49 -14.21 8.99
CA LEU A 120 0.05 -12.87 8.79
C LEU A 120 -1.08 -11.82 8.77
N ILE A 121 -2.16 -12.08 8.02
CA ILE A 121 -3.34 -11.20 7.96
C ILE A 121 -3.97 -11.08 9.34
N ALA A 122 -4.18 -12.19 10.05
CA ALA A 122 -4.76 -12.19 11.39
C ALA A 122 -3.92 -11.39 12.39
N THR A 123 -2.59 -11.51 12.30
CA THR A 123 -1.64 -10.78 13.18
C THR A 123 -1.69 -9.28 12.92
N LEU A 124 -1.70 -8.84 11.65
CA LEU A 124 -1.81 -7.43 11.30
C LEU A 124 -3.17 -6.84 11.69
N ALA A 125 -4.27 -7.57 11.45
CA ALA A 125 -5.61 -7.17 11.85
C ALA A 125 -5.73 -7.04 13.38
N GLY A 126 -5.16 -7.99 14.13
CA GLY A 126 -5.09 -7.93 15.59
C GLY A 126 -4.30 -6.72 16.09
N GLY A 127 -3.15 -6.43 15.48
CA GLY A 127 -2.35 -5.23 15.79
C GLY A 127 -3.12 -3.93 15.56
N TYR A 128 -3.81 -3.81 14.42
CA TYR A 128 -4.67 -2.67 14.12
C TYR A 128 -5.82 -2.52 15.14
N PHE A 129 -6.50 -3.62 15.46
CA PHE A 129 -7.59 -3.63 16.44
C PHE A 129 -7.15 -3.15 17.83
N LEU A 130 -6.01 -3.65 18.33
CA LEU A 130 -5.47 -3.27 19.63
C LEU A 130 -5.09 -1.78 19.67
N LEU A 131 -4.49 -1.28 18.59
CA LEU A 131 -4.07 0.13 18.50
C LEU A 131 -5.28 1.09 18.42
N ASN A 132 -6.35 0.68 17.73
CA ASN A 132 -7.59 1.46 17.71
C ASN A 132 -8.32 1.43 19.07
N ARG A 133 -8.32 0.28 19.76
CA ARG A 133 -8.94 0.13 21.08
C ARG A 133 -8.24 0.94 22.18
N SER A 134 -6.92 1.08 22.13
CA SER A 134 -6.17 1.85 23.13
C SER A 134 -6.43 3.36 23.02
N ARG A 135 -6.74 3.85 21.81
CA ARG A 135 -7.08 5.27 21.55
C ARG A 135 -8.53 5.62 21.87
N THR A 136 -9.44 4.67 21.78
CA THR A 136 -10.88 4.87 22.02
C THR A 136 -11.29 4.80 23.49
N GLN A 137 -10.35 4.65 24.44
CA GLN A 137 -10.67 4.88 25.86
C GLN A 137 -10.66 6.39 26.13
N PRO A 138 -11.82 7.05 26.29
CA PRO A 138 -11.82 8.39 26.85
C PRO A 138 -11.37 8.22 28.30
N ASN A 139 -10.49 9.10 28.74
CA ASN A 139 -10.15 9.27 30.15
C ASN A 139 -11.44 9.32 31.01
N LYS A 140 -11.83 8.18 31.60
CA LYS A 140 -13.01 8.05 32.46
C LYS A 140 -12.75 8.53 33.89
N ASP A 141 -11.58 9.09 34.18
CA ASP A 141 -11.20 9.56 35.52
C ASP A 141 -11.33 11.08 35.72
N LYS A 142 -12.05 11.80 34.84
CA LYS A 142 -12.30 13.25 35.00
C LYS A 142 -13.76 13.68 35.06
N LEU A 143 -14.69 12.74 35.22
CA LEU A 143 -16.12 13.02 35.38
C LEU A 143 -16.70 12.21 36.55
N MET A 144 -16.22 12.50 37.76
CA MET A 144 -17.02 12.36 38.97
C MET A 144 -16.85 13.64 39.79
N PRO A 145 -17.97 14.33 40.14
CA PRO A 145 -17.96 15.61 40.85
C PRO A 145 -17.42 15.51 42.28
#